data_AF-A0A2K5QXB1-F1
#
_entry.id   AF-A0A2K5QXB1-F1
#
_cell.length_a   1.000
_cell.length_b   1.000
_cell.length_c   1.000
_cell.angle_alpha   90.00
_cell.angle_beta   90.00
_cell.angle_gamma   90.00
#
_symmetry.space_group_name_H-M   'P 1'
#
loop_
_entity.id
_entity.type
_entity.pdbx_description
1 polymer ?
#
loop_
_entity_poly.entity_id
_entity_poly.type
_entity_poly.pdbx_seq_one_letter_code
_entity_poly.pdbx_strand_id
1 'polypeptide(L)'
;MAGVEAVASGSHLNGDLDPDDREEGAAFTAEEAAKKKRQEKKKSKGAGAAGQQEPDKESGASVDEVARQLERQAMEDKERDEDDEDGDGDGDGATGKKKKKKKKRGPKVQTDPPSVPICDLYPNGVFPKGQECEYPPTQDGRTAAWRTASGEKKALDQAIEEIWNDFREAAEAHRQVRKHIMSWIKPGMTMIEICLAFPTGCFLNNCAAHYTPNAGDMTVLQYDDICKIDFGTHISGRITDCAFTVTFDPKYDALLKAVKDAANTGIKCAGIDVRLCVVGEAIQEVMESYEVEIDGKTYQVKPIHKLNGHSTGHLSRPLLHALSASTAPGLTGTVIHELLAVSSA
;
A
#
# COMPACT_ATOMS: atom_id res chain seq x y z
N MET A 1 -6.58 52.65 3.05
CA MET A 1 -7.25 51.41 2.62
C MET A 1 -6.76 51.11 1.22
N ALA A 2 -5.84 50.16 1.07
CA ALA A 2 -5.46 49.61 -0.22
C ALA A 2 -5.53 48.09 -0.03
N GLY A 3 -6.47 47.46 -0.72
CA GLY A 3 -6.66 46.02 -0.69
C GLY A 3 -5.50 45.34 -1.39
N VAL A 4 -4.94 44.33 -0.74
CA VAL A 4 -4.01 43.40 -1.37
C VAL A 4 -4.86 42.19 -1.77
N GLU A 5 -5.02 42.02 -3.09
CA GLU A 5 -5.64 40.84 -3.68
C GLU A 5 -4.82 39.60 -3.30
N ALA A 6 -5.51 38.61 -2.71
CA ALA A 6 -4.96 37.28 -2.50
C ALA A 6 -4.80 36.60 -3.86
N VAL A 7 -3.56 36.47 -4.32
CA VAL A 7 -3.23 35.60 -5.45
C VAL A 7 -3.38 34.16 -4.96
N ALA A 8 -4.51 33.54 -5.31
CA ALA A 8 -4.67 32.10 -5.23
C ALA A 8 -3.81 31.46 -6.33
N SER A 9 -2.52 31.21 -6.05
CA SER A 9 -1.75 30.27 -6.86
C SER A 9 -2.12 28.86 -6.40
N GLY A 10 -2.74 28.10 -7.30
CA GLY A 10 -2.82 26.65 -7.15
C GLY A 10 -1.40 26.09 -7.25
N SER A 11 -0.67 26.06 -6.14
CA SER A 11 0.58 25.32 -6.04
C SER A 11 0.22 23.84 -5.94
N HIS A 12 0.44 23.12 -7.03
CA HIS A 12 0.43 21.65 -7.02
C HIS A 12 1.45 21.18 -5.98
N LEU A 13 0.98 20.52 -4.92
CA LEU A 13 1.87 19.92 -3.94
C LEU A 13 2.57 18.71 -4.59
N ASN A 14 3.87 18.59 -4.35
CA ASN A 14 4.70 17.52 -4.89
C ASN A 14 4.09 16.15 -4.52
N GLY A 15 3.52 15.44 -5.49
CA GLY A 15 2.80 14.19 -5.23
C GLY A 15 1.70 13.81 -6.23
N ASP A 16 1.54 14.52 -7.35
CA ASP A 16 0.75 13.98 -8.46
C ASP A 16 1.31 12.59 -8.80
N LEU A 17 0.50 11.55 -8.57
CA LEU A 17 0.75 10.20 -9.08
C LEU A 17 1.11 10.36 -10.56
N ASP A 18 2.22 9.72 -10.97
CA ASP A 18 2.64 9.71 -12.36
C ASP A 18 1.41 9.42 -13.25
N PRO A 19 1.26 10.07 -14.40
CA PRO A 19 0.14 9.80 -15.30
C PRO A 19 0.04 8.32 -15.70
N ASP A 20 1.14 7.55 -15.61
CA ASP A 20 1.17 6.10 -15.79
C ASP A 20 0.40 5.30 -14.71
N ASP A 21 0.14 5.87 -13.53
CA ASP A 21 -0.68 5.24 -12.48
C ASP A 21 -2.19 5.46 -12.68
N ARG A 22 -2.60 6.30 -13.65
CA ARG A 22 -4.00 6.73 -13.82
C ARG A 22 -4.83 5.83 -14.74
N GLU A 23 -4.21 4.93 -15.52
CA GLU A 23 -4.89 4.35 -16.69
C GLU A 23 -4.91 2.81 -16.81
N GLU A 24 -4.96 2.01 -15.74
CA GLU A 24 -5.22 0.55 -15.93
C GLU A 24 -6.24 -0.10 -14.97
N GLY A 25 -6.85 0.64 -14.05
CA GLY A 25 -7.66 0.03 -12.98
C GLY A 25 -9.12 -0.34 -13.30
N ALA A 26 -9.73 0.20 -14.37
CA ALA A 26 -11.20 0.18 -14.50
C ALA A 26 -11.77 -0.64 -15.67
N ALA A 27 -10.98 -0.97 -16.70
CA ALA A 27 -11.53 -1.50 -17.95
C ALA A 27 -11.37 -3.03 -18.14
N PHE A 28 -10.44 -3.69 -17.45
CA PHE A 28 -10.04 -5.06 -17.83
C PHE A 28 -10.85 -6.21 -17.21
N THR A 29 -11.67 -5.97 -16.19
CA THR A 29 -12.22 -7.07 -15.35
C THR A 29 -13.56 -7.64 -15.82
N ALA A 30 -14.25 -7.02 -16.78
CA ALA A 30 -15.58 -7.48 -17.21
C ALA A 30 -15.57 -8.41 -18.44
N GLU A 31 -14.64 -8.24 -19.38
CA GLU A 31 -14.69 -8.95 -20.67
C GLU A 31 -14.10 -10.37 -20.63
N GLU A 32 -13.05 -10.58 -19.83
CA GLU A 32 -12.34 -11.87 -19.67
C GLU A 32 -13.20 -12.93 -18.95
N ALA A 33 -13.95 -12.51 -17.92
CA ALA A 33 -14.84 -13.39 -17.16
C ALA A 33 -16.03 -13.93 -17.98
N ALA A 34 -16.46 -13.20 -19.01
CA ALA A 34 -17.57 -13.60 -19.88
C ALA A 34 -17.16 -14.62 -20.96
N LYS A 35 -15.90 -14.58 -21.43
CA LYS A 35 -15.39 -15.52 -22.45
C LYS A 35 -15.17 -16.93 -21.88
N LYS A 36 -14.70 -17.06 -20.63
CA LYS A 36 -14.45 -18.35 -19.97
C LYS A 36 -15.74 -19.17 -19.76
N LYS A 37 -16.84 -18.52 -19.35
CA LYS A 37 -18.16 -19.18 -19.18
C LYS A 37 -18.79 -19.67 -20.49
N ARG A 38 -18.41 -19.12 -21.64
CA ARG A 38 -18.98 -19.51 -22.94
C ARG A 38 -18.27 -20.72 -23.55
N GLN A 39 -17.02 -20.99 -23.16
CA GLN A 39 -16.24 -22.12 -23.68
C GLN A 39 -16.53 -23.44 -22.96
N GLU A 40 -16.85 -23.42 -21.66
CA GLU A 40 -17.21 -24.64 -20.91
C GLU A 40 -18.58 -25.22 -21.29
N LYS A 41 -19.51 -24.40 -21.79
CA LYS A 41 -20.86 -24.86 -22.16
C LYS A 41 -20.92 -25.59 -23.50
N LYS A 42 -19.82 -25.66 -24.26
CA LYS A 42 -19.77 -26.31 -25.58
C LYS A 42 -19.11 -27.68 -25.61
N LYS A 43 -18.55 -28.16 -24.49
CA LYS A 43 -17.82 -29.45 -24.43
C LYS A 43 -18.60 -30.62 -23.83
N SER A 44 -19.85 -30.42 -23.41
CA SER A 44 -20.72 -31.48 -22.87
C SER A 44 -21.91 -31.78 -23.78
N LYS A 45 -21.66 -32.30 -24.99
CA LYS A 45 -22.65 -33.06 -25.77
C LYS A 45 -21.98 -33.88 -26.88
N GLY A 46 -22.01 -35.21 -26.73
CA GLY A 46 -21.54 -36.25 -27.67
C GLY A 46 -20.17 -36.82 -27.27
N ALA A 47 -19.91 -38.11 -27.14
CA ALA A 47 -20.60 -39.40 -27.36
C ALA A 47 -20.01 -40.38 -26.28
N GLY A 48 -20.55 -41.50 -25.82
CA GLY A 48 -21.45 -42.49 -26.42
C GLY A 48 -20.72 -43.85 -26.54
N ALA A 49 -20.80 -44.68 -25.47
CA ALA A 49 -20.62 -46.17 -25.38
C ALA A 49 -19.23 -46.78 -25.75
N ALA A 50 -18.71 -47.88 -25.19
CA ALA A 50 -19.21 -48.97 -24.33
C ALA A 50 -18.02 -49.71 -23.65
N GLY A 51 -18.27 -50.44 -22.54
CA GLY A 51 -17.39 -51.53 -22.06
C GLY A 51 -17.37 -51.73 -20.53
N GLN A 52 -18.11 -52.72 -20.04
CA GLN A 52 -18.27 -53.11 -18.62
C GLN A 52 -17.10 -53.95 -18.07
N GLN A 53 -16.70 -53.73 -16.80
CA GLN A 53 -16.78 -54.72 -15.70
C GLN A 53 -16.28 -54.11 -14.36
N GLU A 54 -17.11 -54.26 -13.32
CA GLU A 54 -16.93 -53.98 -11.87
C GLU A 54 -16.51 -55.28 -11.14
N PRO A 55 -16.24 -55.32 -9.80
CA PRO A 55 -16.10 -54.24 -8.80
C PRO A 55 -14.84 -54.37 -7.89
N ASP A 56 -14.52 -53.34 -7.11
CA ASP A 56 -14.28 -53.53 -5.66
C ASP A 56 -14.48 -52.23 -4.88
N LYS A 57 -15.22 -52.35 -3.76
CA LYS A 57 -15.64 -51.27 -2.85
C LYS A 57 -14.55 -50.98 -1.82
N GLU A 58 -14.15 -49.71 -1.69
CA GLU A 58 -13.84 -49.15 -0.37
C GLU A 58 -14.16 -47.64 -0.35
N SER A 59 -14.86 -47.24 0.70
CA SER A 59 -15.44 -45.91 0.93
C SER A 59 -14.42 -44.92 1.47
N GLY A 60 -14.22 -43.81 0.75
CA GLY A 60 -13.57 -42.61 1.28
C GLY A 60 -14.22 -41.39 0.64
N ALA A 61 -14.87 -40.55 1.45
CA ALA A 61 -15.46 -39.30 0.97
C ALA A 61 -14.37 -38.43 0.32
N SER A 62 -14.60 -37.97 -0.91
CA SER A 62 -13.63 -37.14 -1.63
C SER A 62 -13.48 -35.79 -0.92
N VAL A 63 -12.27 -35.24 -0.94
CA VAL A 63 -11.92 -33.95 -0.33
C VAL A 63 -12.81 -32.82 -0.86
N ASP A 64 -13.30 -32.93 -2.11
CA ASP A 64 -14.25 -32.01 -2.73
C ASP A 64 -15.64 -32.00 -2.06
N GLU A 65 -16.07 -33.13 -1.50
CA GLU A 65 -17.36 -33.21 -0.80
C GLU A 65 -17.28 -32.53 0.56
N VAL A 66 -16.17 -32.72 1.27
CA VAL A 66 -15.88 -32.07 2.56
C VAL A 66 -15.76 -30.55 2.38
N ALA A 67 -15.09 -30.08 1.32
CA ALA A 67 -14.98 -28.66 0.99
C ALA A 67 -16.36 -28.01 0.75
N ARG A 68 -17.25 -28.70 0.02
CA ARG A 68 -18.62 -28.22 -0.23
C ARG A 68 -19.51 -28.27 1.01
N GLN A 69 -19.22 -29.17 1.95
CA GLN A 69 -19.95 -29.28 3.20
C GLN A 69 -19.57 -28.15 4.16
N LEU A 70 -18.29 -27.81 4.23
CA LEU A 70 -17.76 -26.68 4.99
C LEU A 70 -18.26 -25.33 4.45
N GLU A 71 -18.31 -25.15 3.12
CA GLU A 71 -18.88 -23.94 2.49
C GLU A 71 -20.36 -23.75 2.82
N ARG A 72 -21.12 -24.85 2.94
CA ARG A 72 -22.54 -24.80 3.28
C ARG A 72 -22.76 -24.47 4.76
N GLN A 73 -21.95 -25.06 5.64
CA GLN A 73 -21.98 -24.76 7.08
C GLN A 73 -21.63 -23.30 7.36
N ALA A 74 -20.62 -22.74 6.68
CA ALA A 74 -20.24 -21.34 6.84
C ALA A 74 -21.30 -20.34 6.36
N MET A 75 -22.17 -20.74 5.43
CA MET A 75 -23.31 -19.93 4.97
C MET A 75 -24.48 -20.01 5.94
N GLU A 76 -24.76 -21.19 6.52
CA GLU A 76 -25.84 -21.38 7.50
C GLU A 76 -25.53 -20.75 8.86
N ASP A 77 -24.27 -20.72 9.30
CA ASP A 77 -23.86 -20.03 10.54
C ASP A 77 -23.96 -18.50 10.41
N LYS A 78 -23.66 -17.94 9.22
CA LYS A 78 -23.86 -16.50 8.93
C LYS A 78 -25.33 -16.07 8.90
N GLU A 79 -26.24 -16.97 8.55
CA GLU A 79 -27.68 -16.67 8.58
C GLU A 79 -28.27 -16.76 9.99
N ARG A 80 -27.57 -17.36 10.96
CA ARG A 80 -28.01 -17.43 12.37
C ARG A 80 -27.56 -16.25 13.24
N ASP A 81 -26.42 -15.62 12.92
CA ASP A 81 -25.92 -14.47 13.68
C ASP A 81 -26.66 -13.14 13.37
N GLU A 82 -27.57 -13.10 12.40
CA GLU A 82 -28.35 -11.90 12.05
C GLU A 82 -29.71 -11.78 12.79
N ASP A 83 -30.08 -12.72 13.67
CA ASP A 83 -31.43 -12.76 14.28
C ASP A 83 -31.48 -12.40 15.79
N ASP A 84 -30.38 -12.02 16.44
CA ASP A 84 -30.39 -11.61 17.86
C ASP A 84 -29.92 -10.16 18.06
N GLU A 85 -30.83 -9.20 17.88
CA GLU A 85 -30.93 -7.98 18.70
C GLU A 85 -32.17 -7.17 18.28
N ASP A 86 -33.25 -7.21 19.07
CA ASP A 86 -34.15 -6.06 19.21
C ASP A 86 -34.87 -6.14 20.57
N GLY A 87 -34.39 -5.30 21.50
CA GLY A 87 -35.05 -4.99 22.75
C GLY A 87 -36.20 -4.00 22.55
N ASP A 88 -37.35 -4.42 23.09
CA ASP A 88 -38.58 -3.72 23.51
C ASP A 88 -38.84 -2.23 23.18
N GLY A 89 -40.07 -1.96 22.75
CA GLY A 89 -40.60 -0.60 22.52
C GLY A 89 -42.01 -0.57 21.92
N ASP A 90 -43.01 -0.64 22.80
CA ASP A 90 -44.46 -0.55 22.63
C ASP A 90 -44.98 0.52 21.62
N GLY A 91 -46.04 0.18 20.87
CA GLY A 91 -46.72 1.11 19.95
C GLY A 91 -47.73 0.44 19.01
N ASP A 92 -48.99 0.39 19.46
CA ASP A 92 -50.19 -0.02 18.71
C ASP A 92 -50.45 0.86 17.47
N GLY A 93 -50.91 0.26 16.36
CA GLY A 93 -51.23 0.98 15.12
C GLY A 93 -51.15 0.15 13.85
N ALA A 94 -52.22 -0.61 13.56
CA ALA A 94 -52.40 -1.38 12.34
C ALA A 94 -52.41 -0.51 11.06
N THR A 95 -51.41 -0.65 10.19
CA THR A 95 -51.54 -0.46 8.73
C THR A 95 -50.45 -1.29 7.99
N GLY A 96 -50.86 -1.97 6.91
CA GLY A 96 -50.06 -2.99 6.22
C GLY A 96 -48.68 -2.52 5.74
N LYS A 97 -47.61 -3.12 6.28
CA LYS A 97 -46.23 -2.96 5.78
C LYS A 97 -46.03 -3.79 4.51
N LYS A 98 -46.06 -3.12 3.35
CA LYS A 98 -45.34 -3.58 2.15
C LYS A 98 -43.87 -3.81 2.55
N LYS A 99 -43.38 -5.06 2.45
CA LYS A 99 -41.95 -5.40 2.53
C LYS A 99 -41.20 -4.49 1.55
N LYS A 100 -40.55 -3.44 2.07
CA LYS A 100 -39.72 -2.53 1.29
C LYS A 100 -38.50 -3.34 0.88
N LYS A 101 -38.48 -3.78 -0.38
CA LYS A 101 -37.36 -4.50 -1.00
C LYS A 101 -36.07 -3.73 -0.66
N LYS A 102 -35.20 -4.29 0.18
CA LYS A 102 -33.90 -3.70 0.54
C LYS A 102 -33.16 -3.49 -0.79
N LYS A 103 -33.09 -2.24 -1.24
CA LYS A 103 -32.42 -1.87 -2.48
C LYS A 103 -30.98 -2.34 -2.29
N LYS A 104 -30.48 -3.25 -3.14
CA LYS A 104 -29.07 -3.68 -3.10
C LYS A 104 -28.25 -2.39 -3.12
N ARG A 105 -27.60 -2.07 -1.99
CA ARG A 105 -26.68 -0.93 -1.92
C ARG A 105 -25.58 -1.24 -2.93
N GLY A 106 -25.29 -0.28 -3.79
CA GLY A 106 -24.17 -0.40 -4.72
C GLY A 106 -22.85 -0.54 -3.96
N PRO A 107 -21.73 -0.75 -4.67
CA PRO A 107 -20.41 -0.73 -4.06
C PRO A 107 -20.26 0.51 -3.16
N LYS A 108 -19.79 0.32 -1.92
CA LYS A 108 -19.43 1.46 -1.06
C LYS A 108 -18.29 2.21 -1.75
N VAL A 109 -18.37 3.53 -1.79
CA VAL A 109 -17.33 4.42 -2.33
C VAL A 109 -16.76 5.20 -1.15
N GLN A 110 -15.48 5.54 -1.23
CA GLN A 110 -14.86 6.39 -0.23
C GLN A 110 -15.53 7.78 -0.18
N THR A 111 -15.58 8.37 1.01
CA THR A 111 -16.10 9.72 1.25
C THR A 111 -15.01 10.78 1.09
N ASP A 112 -15.41 12.06 1.08
CA ASP A 112 -14.50 13.20 1.17
C ASP A 112 -14.94 14.11 2.35
N PRO A 113 -14.20 14.16 3.46
CA PRO A 113 -12.92 13.48 3.74
C PRO A 113 -13.07 11.94 3.86
N PRO A 114 -11.99 11.15 3.70
CA PRO A 114 -12.03 9.69 3.83
C PRO A 114 -12.50 9.25 5.22
N SER A 115 -13.48 8.34 5.27
CA SER A 115 -14.06 7.84 6.52
C SER A 115 -14.51 6.38 6.47
N VAL A 116 -14.55 5.78 5.27
CA VAL A 116 -14.93 4.38 5.09
C VAL A 116 -13.69 3.51 5.24
N PRO A 117 -13.68 2.49 6.13
CA PRO A 117 -12.57 1.53 6.24
C PRO A 117 -12.29 0.80 4.92
N ILE A 118 -11.03 0.41 4.69
CA ILE A 118 -10.62 -0.22 3.43
C ILE A 118 -11.33 -1.57 3.22
N CYS A 119 -11.43 -2.42 4.24
CA CYS A 119 -12.19 -3.68 4.18
C CYS A 119 -13.64 -3.51 3.72
N ASP A 120 -14.26 -2.36 4.02
CA ASP A 120 -15.62 -2.03 3.63
C ASP A 120 -15.75 -1.62 2.15
N LEU A 121 -14.67 -1.10 1.56
CA LEU A 121 -14.59 -0.76 0.13
C LEU A 121 -14.38 -2.02 -0.73
N TYR A 122 -13.75 -3.06 -0.18
CA TYR A 122 -13.44 -4.32 -0.85
C TYR A 122 -14.14 -5.50 -0.15
N PRO A 123 -15.48 -5.66 -0.29
CA PRO A 123 -16.25 -6.66 0.45
C PRO A 123 -15.94 -8.11 0.06
N ASN A 124 -15.20 -8.33 -1.03
CA ASN A 124 -14.67 -9.64 -1.41
C ASN A 124 -13.39 -10.02 -0.63
N GLY A 125 -12.84 -9.11 0.18
CA GLY A 125 -11.59 -9.30 0.91
C GLY A 125 -10.38 -9.42 0.00
N VAL A 126 -10.44 -8.96 -1.26
CA VAL A 126 -9.29 -8.98 -2.18
C VAL A 126 -8.88 -7.54 -2.47
N PHE A 127 -7.71 -7.16 -1.96
CA PHE A 127 -7.22 -5.78 -2.02
C PHE A 127 -6.32 -5.54 -3.24
N PRO A 128 -6.26 -4.29 -3.74
CA PRO A 128 -5.51 -3.96 -4.94
C PRO A 128 -4.01 -4.23 -4.75
N LYS A 129 -3.42 -4.92 -5.72
CA LYS A 129 -1.97 -5.14 -5.79
C LYS A 129 -1.24 -3.80 -5.97
N GLY A 130 0.00 -3.75 -5.48
CA GLY A 130 0.93 -2.68 -5.86
C GLY A 130 1.55 -2.95 -7.23
N GLN A 131 2.62 -2.22 -7.56
CA GLN A 131 3.41 -2.47 -8.75
C GLN A 131 4.12 -3.84 -8.65
N GLU A 132 3.89 -4.71 -9.63
CA GLU A 132 4.60 -5.99 -9.77
C GLU A 132 5.77 -5.81 -10.75
N CYS A 133 6.99 -6.12 -10.31
CA CYS A 133 8.20 -5.96 -11.11
C CYS A 133 8.90 -7.31 -11.32
N GLU A 134 9.51 -7.49 -12.49
CA GLU A 134 10.49 -8.57 -12.67
C GLU A 134 11.73 -8.25 -11.82
N TYR A 135 12.30 -9.28 -11.17
CA TYR A 135 13.56 -9.10 -10.44
C TYR A 135 14.71 -8.70 -11.37
N PRO A 136 15.69 -7.92 -10.87
CA PRO A 136 16.84 -7.54 -11.66
C PRO A 136 17.62 -8.77 -12.15
N PRO A 137 18.25 -8.69 -13.35
CA PRO A 137 19.07 -9.78 -13.84
C PRO A 137 20.27 -10.01 -12.90
N THR A 138 20.69 -11.26 -12.81
CA THR A 138 21.90 -11.62 -12.06
C THR A 138 23.17 -11.13 -12.76
N GLN A 139 24.30 -11.16 -12.05
CA GLN A 139 25.59 -10.69 -12.60
C GLN A 139 26.03 -11.44 -13.86
N ASP A 140 25.59 -12.69 -14.04
CA ASP A 140 25.83 -13.50 -15.25
C ASP A 140 24.82 -13.21 -16.38
N GLY A 141 23.97 -12.19 -16.23
CA GLY A 141 23.03 -11.70 -17.24
C GLY A 141 21.74 -12.52 -17.36
N ARG A 142 21.50 -13.50 -16.48
CA ARG A 142 20.26 -14.29 -16.51
C ARG A 142 19.10 -13.45 -15.99
N THR A 143 17.98 -13.51 -16.71
CA THR A 143 16.74 -12.83 -16.33
C THR A 143 15.94 -13.64 -15.31
N ALA A 144 15.01 -12.97 -14.63
CA ALA A 144 14.15 -13.59 -13.63
C ALA A 144 12.75 -13.94 -14.15
N ALA A 145 12.47 -13.69 -15.44
CA ALA A 145 11.20 -13.96 -16.12
C ALA A 145 10.68 -15.39 -15.91
N TRP A 146 11.57 -16.37 -15.71
CA TRP A 146 11.20 -17.75 -15.42
C TRP A 146 10.40 -17.91 -14.11
N ARG A 147 10.57 -17.01 -13.12
CA ARG A 147 9.84 -17.05 -11.85
C ARG A 147 8.34 -16.83 -12.07
N THR A 148 7.98 -15.95 -13.00
CA THR A 148 6.59 -15.65 -13.36
C THR A 148 5.91 -16.81 -14.09
N ALA A 149 6.67 -17.69 -14.75
CA ALA A 149 6.13 -18.85 -15.47
C ALA A 149 6.17 -20.14 -14.62
N SER A 150 7.11 -20.25 -13.68
CA SER A 150 7.34 -21.46 -12.89
C SER A 150 6.13 -21.86 -12.04
N GLY A 151 5.63 -23.08 -12.25
CA GLY A 151 4.51 -23.62 -11.47
C GLY A 151 4.84 -23.77 -9.98
N GLU A 152 6.07 -24.13 -9.64
CA GLU A 152 6.54 -24.20 -8.25
C GLU A 152 6.48 -22.83 -7.57
N LYS A 153 6.99 -21.78 -8.25
CA LYS A 153 7.00 -20.42 -7.67
C LYS A 153 5.60 -19.85 -7.54
N LYS A 154 4.72 -20.08 -8.52
CA LYS A 154 3.30 -19.73 -8.40
C LYS A 154 2.62 -20.43 -7.22
N ALA A 155 2.89 -21.72 -7.00
CA ALA A 155 2.32 -22.45 -5.88
C ALA A 155 2.81 -21.93 -4.53
N LEU A 156 4.10 -21.59 -4.41
CA LEU A 156 4.67 -20.99 -3.21
C LEU A 156 4.09 -19.59 -2.92
N ASP A 157 3.93 -18.77 -3.96
CA ASP A 157 3.36 -17.43 -3.85
C ASP A 157 1.87 -17.47 -3.44
N GLN A 158 1.10 -18.35 -4.09
CA GLN A 158 -0.30 -18.58 -3.76
C GLN A 158 -0.50 -19.10 -2.33
N ALA A 159 0.44 -19.89 -1.80
CA ALA A 159 0.38 -20.42 -0.44
C ALA A 159 0.51 -19.34 0.65
N ILE A 160 1.01 -18.16 0.31
CA ILE A 160 1.16 -17.01 1.23
C ILE A 160 0.29 -15.81 0.81
N GLU A 161 -0.69 -16.02 -0.06
CA GLU A 161 -1.53 -14.95 -0.62
C GLU A 161 -2.28 -14.13 0.44
N GLU A 162 -2.69 -14.75 1.56
CA GLU A 162 -3.31 -14.03 2.68
C GLU A 162 -2.35 -12.99 3.29
N ILE A 163 -1.07 -13.32 3.40
CA ILE A 163 -0.04 -12.40 3.90
C ILE A 163 0.10 -11.21 2.94
N TRP A 164 0.14 -11.47 1.62
CA TRP A 164 0.21 -10.39 0.64
C TRP A 164 -1.04 -9.52 0.64
N ASN A 165 -2.20 -10.13 0.84
CA ASN A 165 -3.47 -9.43 0.88
C ASN A 165 -3.56 -8.48 2.08
N ASP A 166 -3.07 -8.88 3.25
CA ASP A 166 -2.92 -8.00 4.43
C ASP A 166 -2.01 -6.79 4.14
N PHE A 167 -0.87 -7.01 3.47
CA PHE A 167 0.00 -5.89 3.04
C PHE A 167 -0.70 -4.96 2.04
N ARG A 168 -1.52 -5.50 1.14
CA ARG A 168 -2.27 -4.71 0.15
C ARG A 168 -3.35 -3.84 0.80
N GLU A 169 -4.06 -4.37 1.80
CA GLU A 169 -5.03 -3.60 2.58
C GLU A 169 -4.37 -2.44 3.33
N ALA A 170 -3.28 -2.73 4.06
CA ALA A 170 -2.51 -1.70 4.76
C ALA A 170 -1.99 -0.64 3.78
N ALA A 171 -1.44 -1.05 2.64
CA ALA A 171 -0.94 -0.13 1.63
C ALA A 171 -2.04 0.73 1.00
N GLU A 172 -3.26 0.21 0.84
CA GLU A 172 -4.38 0.99 0.35
C GLU A 172 -4.84 2.03 1.37
N ALA A 173 -4.84 1.70 2.66
CA ALA A 173 -5.06 2.67 3.73
C ALA A 173 -4.02 3.79 3.68
N HIS A 174 -2.73 3.44 3.57
CA HIS A 174 -1.64 4.40 3.42
C HIS A 174 -1.82 5.33 2.21
N ARG A 175 -2.16 4.78 1.03
CA ARG A 175 -2.43 5.54 -0.20
C ARG A 175 -3.56 6.56 -0.04
N GLN A 176 -4.66 6.17 0.59
CA GLN A 176 -5.79 7.08 0.79
C GLN A 176 -5.47 8.16 1.83
N VAL A 177 -4.79 7.80 2.92
CA VAL A 177 -4.37 8.74 3.97
C VAL A 177 -3.37 9.76 3.42
N ARG A 178 -2.29 9.33 2.73
CA ARG A 178 -1.30 10.25 2.14
C ARG A 178 -1.91 11.22 1.14
N LYS A 179 -2.82 10.72 0.27
CA LYS A 179 -3.52 11.56 -0.70
C LYS A 179 -4.38 12.61 0.00
N HIS A 180 -5.02 12.24 1.10
CA HIS A 180 -5.81 13.18 1.89
C HIS A 180 -4.91 14.21 2.58
N ILE A 181 -3.80 13.81 3.20
CA ILE A 181 -2.83 14.72 3.85
C ILE A 181 -2.34 15.78 2.85
N MET A 182 -1.93 15.34 1.66
CA MET A 182 -1.48 16.22 0.58
C MET A 182 -2.55 17.20 0.11
N SER A 183 -3.84 17.01 0.43
CA SER A 183 -4.90 17.95 0.03
C SER A 183 -5.04 19.16 0.98
N TRP A 184 -4.55 19.08 2.22
CA TRP A 184 -4.81 20.10 3.23
C TRP A 184 -3.58 20.56 4.03
N ILE A 185 -2.47 19.81 4.02
CA ILE A 185 -1.24 20.22 4.71
C ILE A 185 -0.74 21.55 4.12
N LYS A 186 -0.47 22.53 4.98
CA LYS A 186 -0.08 23.88 4.57
C LYS A 186 0.70 24.61 5.68
N PRO A 187 1.52 25.61 5.32
CA PRO A 187 2.17 26.46 6.30
C PRO A 187 1.15 27.15 7.22
N GLY A 188 1.55 27.39 8.47
CA GLY A 188 0.71 27.97 9.51
C GLY A 188 -0.04 26.96 10.36
N MET A 189 -0.06 25.68 9.98
CA MET A 189 -0.56 24.59 10.84
C MET A 189 0.52 24.20 11.87
N THR A 190 0.10 23.92 13.09
CA THR A 190 0.99 23.32 14.10
C THR A 190 1.30 21.87 13.73
N MET A 191 2.48 21.39 14.11
CA MET A 191 2.83 19.98 13.93
C MET A 191 1.85 19.07 14.66
N ILE A 192 1.32 19.48 15.81
CA ILE A 192 0.28 18.74 16.54
C ILE A 192 -0.99 18.61 15.68
N GLU A 193 -1.49 19.69 15.07
CA GLU A 193 -2.69 19.61 14.21
C GLU A 193 -2.50 18.66 13.02
N ILE A 194 -1.29 18.63 12.44
CA ILE A 194 -0.96 17.72 11.35
C ILE A 194 -0.93 16.26 11.85
N CYS A 195 -0.27 16.00 12.98
CA CYS A 195 0.02 14.65 13.48
C CYS A 195 -1.09 14.11 14.41
N LEU A 196 -2.10 14.90 14.79
CA LEU A 196 -3.34 14.41 15.44
C LEU A 196 -4.25 13.65 14.47
N ALA A 197 -4.10 13.85 13.16
CA ALA A 197 -4.86 13.12 12.16
C ALA A 197 -4.40 11.64 12.03
N PHE A 198 -3.15 11.32 12.36
CA PHE A 198 -2.54 9.97 12.29
C PHE A 198 -1.19 9.97 13.05
N PRO A 199 -0.79 8.90 13.78
CA PRO A 199 0.53 8.86 14.43
C PRO A 199 1.65 8.91 13.38
N THR A 200 2.45 9.98 13.38
CA THR A 200 3.34 10.31 12.24
C THR A 200 4.70 10.80 12.70
N GLY A 201 5.76 10.32 12.07
CA GLY A 201 7.01 11.07 11.98
C GLY A 201 6.81 12.29 11.08
N CYS A 202 6.90 13.50 11.64
CA CYS A 202 6.67 14.74 10.92
C CYS A 202 7.88 15.69 11.11
N PHE A 203 9.03 15.28 10.59
CA PHE A 203 10.33 15.90 10.89
C PHE A 203 10.71 16.99 9.89
N LEU A 204 11.15 18.13 10.42
CA LEU A 204 11.43 19.35 9.66
C LEU A 204 12.91 19.54 9.40
N ASN A 205 13.24 20.08 8.22
CA ASN A 205 14.55 20.63 7.90
C ASN A 205 15.69 19.62 8.11
N ASN A 206 16.68 19.97 8.92
CA ASN A 206 17.85 19.15 9.22
C ASN A 206 17.55 17.91 10.08
N CYS A 207 16.35 17.82 10.69
CA CYS A 207 15.92 16.60 11.34
C CYS A 207 15.45 15.62 10.26
N ALA A 208 16.09 14.45 10.18
CA ALA A 208 15.93 13.52 9.06
C ALA A 208 15.04 12.31 9.35
N ALA A 209 14.67 12.06 10.62
CA ALA A 209 13.76 10.97 11.03
C ALA A 209 13.37 11.14 12.50
N HIS A 210 12.36 10.37 12.94
CA HIS A 210 12.04 10.11 14.36
C HIS A 210 11.66 11.33 15.22
N TYR A 211 11.16 12.40 14.62
CA TYR A 211 10.49 13.46 15.37
C TYR A 211 8.98 13.39 15.13
N THR A 212 8.23 13.44 16.23
CA THR A 212 6.79 13.68 16.30
C THR A 212 6.58 14.67 17.45
N PRO A 213 5.66 15.64 17.33
CA PRO A 213 5.42 16.60 18.40
C PRO A 213 4.89 15.90 19.65
N ASN A 214 5.41 16.30 20.81
CA ASN A 214 4.84 15.94 22.11
C ASN A 214 3.76 16.95 22.51
N ALA A 215 2.97 16.63 23.53
CA ALA A 215 2.01 17.57 24.09
C ALA A 215 2.71 18.89 24.50
N GLY A 216 2.17 20.02 24.03
CA GLY A 216 2.75 21.35 24.26
C GLY A 216 3.82 21.78 23.25
N ASP A 217 4.12 20.97 22.23
CA ASP A 217 4.94 21.41 21.11
C ASP A 217 4.19 22.48 20.29
N MET A 218 4.79 23.67 20.21
CA MET A 218 4.23 24.84 19.54
C MET A 218 4.82 25.04 18.14
N THR A 219 5.55 24.07 17.62
CA THR A 219 6.16 24.14 16.28
C THR A 219 5.09 24.29 15.22
N VAL A 220 5.26 25.27 14.35
CA VAL A 220 4.37 25.58 13.23
C VAL A 220 5.12 25.34 11.93
N LEU A 221 4.51 24.59 11.01
CA LEU A 221 5.03 24.35 9.68
C LEU A 221 5.16 25.69 8.93
N GLN A 222 6.33 25.98 8.40
CA GLN A 222 6.62 27.19 7.63
C GLN A 222 6.64 26.92 6.12
N TYR A 223 6.63 28.00 5.31
CA TYR A 223 6.70 27.90 3.86
C TYR A 223 8.04 27.33 3.36
N ASP A 224 9.13 27.78 3.99
CA ASP A 224 10.50 27.34 3.68
C ASP A 224 10.86 25.97 4.28
N ASP A 225 9.95 25.33 5.02
CA ASP A 225 10.24 24.04 5.63
C ASP A 225 10.25 22.91 4.59
N ILE A 226 11.19 21.99 4.79
CA ILE A 226 11.17 20.66 4.18
C ILE A 226 10.68 19.65 5.23
N CYS A 227 9.41 19.27 5.10
CA CYS A 227 8.73 18.38 6.04
C CYS A 227 8.67 16.97 5.46
N LYS A 228 9.10 15.98 6.24
CA LYS A 228 9.03 14.58 5.85
C LYS A 228 7.94 13.93 6.68
N ILE A 229 6.97 13.35 5.98
CA ILE A 229 5.80 12.68 6.53
C ILE A 229 6.04 11.18 6.39
N ASP A 230 6.21 10.54 7.53
CA ASP A 230 6.54 9.12 7.66
C ASP A 230 5.56 8.45 8.61
N PHE A 231 4.75 7.52 8.09
CA PHE A 231 3.78 6.80 8.90
C PHE A 231 3.57 5.39 8.37
N GLY A 232 3.25 4.49 9.31
CA GLY A 232 2.97 3.10 9.01
C GLY A 232 1.53 2.70 9.30
N THR A 233 1.04 1.74 8.52
CA THR A 233 -0.25 1.06 8.73
C THR A 233 0.00 -0.43 8.78
N HIS A 234 -0.84 -1.20 9.48
CA HIS A 234 -0.72 -2.66 9.46
C HIS A 234 -2.05 -3.39 9.55
N ILE A 235 -2.13 -4.56 8.93
CA ILE A 235 -3.18 -5.56 9.13
C ILE A 235 -2.50 -6.82 9.63
N SER A 236 -2.99 -7.42 10.72
CA SER A 236 -2.42 -8.64 11.30
C SER A 236 -0.88 -8.57 11.47
N GLY A 237 -0.35 -7.43 11.91
CA GLY A 237 1.07 -7.21 12.08
C GLY A 237 1.92 -7.21 10.78
N ARG A 238 1.30 -7.12 9.60
CA ARG A 238 1.94 -6.88 8.29
C ARG A 238 2.05 -5.38 8.05
N ILE A 239 3.25 -4.84 8.21
CA ILE A 239 3.48 -3.40 8.27
C ILE A 239 3.75 -2.86 6.86
N THR A 240 2.97 -1.87 6.44
CA THR A 240 3.34 -0.97 5.35
C THR A 240 4.03 0.24 5.95
N ASP A 241 5.30 0.40 5.62
CA ASP A 241 6.14 1.53 6.02
C ASP A 241 6.47 2.34 4.76
N CYS A 242 6.02 3.59 4.71
CA CYS A 242 6.16 4.44 3.54
C CYS A 242 6.13 5.92 3.96
N ALA A 243 7.03 6.71 3.37
CA ALA A 243 7.19 8.12 3.64
C ALA A 243 7.18 8.94 2.35
N PHE A 244 6.90 10.24 2.49
CA PHE A 244 7.02 11.23 1.42
C PHE A 244 7.44 12.58 1.98
N THR A 245 7.99 13.44 1.13
CA THR A 245 8.37 14.81 1.51
C THR A 245 7.37 15.83 1.01
N VAL A 246 7.03 16.77 1.89
CA VAL A 246 6.23 17.96 1.63
C VAL A 246 7.13 19.19 1.65
N THR A 247 7.07 19.96 0.58
CA THR A 247 7.66 21.30 0.43
C THR A 247 6.63 22.23 -0.18
N PHE A 248 6.75 23.54 0.12
CA PHE A 248 5.94 24.59 -0.52
C PHE A 248 6.81 25.51 -1.37
N ASP A 249 8.09 25.67 -1.01
CA ASP A 249 9.06 26.38 -1.83
C ASP A 249 9.65 25.45 -2.92
N PRO A 250 9.50 25.79 -4.21
CA PRO A 250 10.03 25.00 -5.32
C PRO A 250 11.57 24.94 -5.37
N LYS A 251 12.30 25.74 -4.57
CA LYS A 251 13.76 25.64 -4.47
C LYS A 251 14.26 24.25 -4.09
N TYR A 252 13.41 23.44 -3.44
CA TYR A 252 13.74 22.07 -3.05
C TYR A 252 13.37 21.01 -4.09
N ASP A 253 12.72 21.34 -5.21
CA ASP A 253 12.21 20.35 -6.17
C ASP A 253 13.30 19.45 -6.74
N ALA A 254 14.47 20.03 -7.06
CA ALA A 254 15.62 19.26 -7.55
C ALA A 254 16.16 18.28 -6.48
N LEU A 255 16.10 18.69 -5.22
CA LEU A 255 16.50 17.86 -4.08
C LEU A 255 15.51 16.71 -3.86
N LEU A 256 14.19 16.98 -3.92
CA LEU A 256 13.15 15.95 -3.84
C LEU A 256 13.29 14.95 -4.99
N LYS A 257 13.52 15.44 -6.21
CA LYS A 257 13.76 14.59 -7.38
C LYS A 257 14.96 13.67 -7.19
N ALA A 258 16.09 14.20 -6.70
CA ALA A 258 17.29 13.42 -6.44
C ALA A 258 17.01 12.24 -5.50
N VAL A 259 16.32 12.51 -4.37
CA VAL A 259 16.01 11.48 -3.38
C VAL A 259 14.97 10.48 -3.89
N LYS A 260 13.96 10.95 -4.62
CA LYS A 260 12.95 10.08 -5.24
C LYS A 260 13.58 9.13 -6.26
N ASP A 261 14.48 9.62 -7.11
CA ASP A 261 15.18 8.80 -8.09
C ASP A 261 16.15 7.82 -7.44
N ALA A 262 16.86 8.23 -6.40
CA ALA A 262 17.71 7.33 -5.62
C ALA A 262 16.90 6.23 -4.92
N ALA A 263 15.74 6.56 -4.32
CA ALA A 263 14.83 5.59 -3.73
C ALA A 263 14.32 4.60 -4.80
N ASN A 264 13.82 5.09 -5.93
CA ASN A 264 13.36 4.25 -7.03
C ASN A 264 14.47 3.37 -7.62
N THR A 265 15.73 3.84 -7.60
CA THR A 265 16.90 3.04 -7.95
C THR A 265 17.10 1.90 -6.96
N GLY A 266 16.96 2.18 -5.66
CA GLY A 266 16.92 1.15 -4.61
C GLY A 266 15.84 0.08 -4.85
N ILE A 267 14.59 0.47 -5.17
CA ILE A 267 13.50 -0.46 -5.54
C ILE A 267 13.92 -1.35 -6.72
N LYS A 268 14.47 -0.76 -7.78
CA LYS A 268 14.84 -1.47 -9.01
C LYS A 268 16.03 -2.42 -8.80
N CYS A 269 16.98 -2.03 -7.95
CA CYS A 269 18.15 -2.84 -7.62
C CYS A 269 17.82 -3.96 -6.62
N ALA A 270 16.80 -3.78 -5.78
CA ALA A 270 16.41 -4.80 -4.81
C ALA A 270 15.88 -6.07 -5.51
N GLY A 271 16.27 -7.23 -4.97
CA GLY A 271 15.82 -8.50 -5.50
C GLY A 271 16.33 -9.69 -4.70
N ILE A 272 15.73 -10.86 -4.93
CA ILE A 272 16.22 -12.11 -4.35
C ILE A 272 17.66 -12.34 -4.81
N ASP A 273 18.53 -12.77 -3.89
CA ASP A 273 19.97 -12.99 -4.11
C ASP A 273 20.83 -11.74 -4.37
N VAL A 274 20.25 -10.53 -4.29
CA VAL A 274 21.01 -9.28 -4.39
C VAL A 274 21.72 -8.97 -3.07
N ARG A 275 22.99 -8.56 -3.15
CA ARG A 275 23.75 -8.09 -1.99
C ARG A 275 23.33 -6.68 -1.60
N LEU A 276 23.09 -6.45 -0.31
CA LEU A 276 22.67 -5.14 0.20
C LEU A 276 23.63 -4.00 -0.13
N CYS A 277 24.95 -4.26 -0.14
CA CYS A 277 25.94 -3.25 -0.51
C CYS A 277 25.79 -2.77 -1.97
N VAL A 278 25.33 -3.63 -2.88
CA VAL A 278 25.09 -3.25 -4.30
C VAL A 278 23.90 -2.31 -4.39
N VAL A 279 22.86 -2.53 -3.58
CA VAL A 279 21.72 -1.62 -3.49
C VAL A 279 22.16 -0.27 -2.93
N GLY A 280 22.94 -0.26 -1.86
CA GLY A 280 23.47 0.97 -1.26
C GLY A 280 24.37 1.78 -2.20
N GLU A 281 25.26 1.10 -2.94
CA GLU A 281 26.13 1.69 -3.95
C GLU A 281 25.32 2.34 -5.08
N ALA A 282 24.33 1.64 -5.63
CA ALA A 282 23.47 2.18 -6.69
C ALA A 282 22.63 3.38 -6.23
N ILE A 283 22.10 3.35 -4.99
CA ILE A 283 21.40 4.49 -4.39
C ILE A 283 22.35 5.69 -4.27
N GLN A 284 23.56 5.47 -3.75
CA GLN A 284 24.55 6.53 -3.58
C GLN A 284 24.98 7.13 -4.92
N GLU A 285 25.27 6.29 -5.91
CA GLU A 285 25.66 6.71 -7.26
C GLU A 285 24.61 7.65 -7.87
N VAL A 286 23.33 7.25 -7.82
CA VAL A 286 22.25 8.10 -8.35
C VAL A 286 22.08 9.36 -7.52
N MET A 287 22.10 9.27 -6.19
CA MET A 287 21.94 10.43 -5.32
C MET A 287 23.03 11.49 -5.55
N GLU A 288 24.30 11.07 -5.56
CA GLU A 288 25.46 11.95 -5.69
C GLU A 288 25.66 12.45 -7.14
N SER A 289 24.90 11.93 -8.11
CA SER A 289 24.85 12.48 -9.47
C SER A 289 24.07 13.80 -9.58
N TYR A 290 23.32 14.16 -8.54
CA TYR A 290 22.54 15.40 -8.50
C TYR A 290 23.32 16.55 -7.84
N GLU A 291 23.22 17.72 -8.46
CA GLU A 291 23.57 19.01 -7.87
C GLU A 291 22.30 19.85 -7.72
N VAL A 292 22.20 20.59 -6.62
CA VAL A 292 21.05 21.47 -6.33
C VAL A 292 21.55 22.85 -5.93
N GLU A 293 20.81 23.89 -6.27
CA GLU A 293 21.05 25.26 -5.82
C GLU A 293 19.96 25.67 -4.84
N ILE A 294 20.34 26.00 -3.60
CA ILE A 294 19.42 26.44 -2.54
C ILE A 294 20.01 27.72 -1.95
N ASP A 295 19.22 28.80 -1.98
CA ASP A 295 19.60 30.13 -1.46
C ASP A 295 20.95 30.65 -2.01
N GLY A 296 21.19 30.45 -3.31
CA GLY A 296 22.40 30.90 -4.01
C GLY A 296 23.66 30.08 -3.70
N LYS A 297 23.50 28.90 -3.08
CA LYS A 297 24.59 27.96 -2.81
C LYS A 297 24.33 26.63 -3.51
N THR A 298 25.35 26.14 -4.22
CA THR A 298 25.31 24.83 -4.88
C THR A 298 25.78 23.74 -3.92
N TYR A 299 25.05 22.63 -3.92
CA TYR A 299 25.34 21.43 -3.14
C TYR A 299 25.26 20.20 -4.04
N GLN A 300 26.23 19.31 -3.92
CA GLN A 300 26.04 17.91 -4.33
C GLN A 300 25.14 17.23 -3.29
N VAL A 301 24.09 16.54 -3.74
CA VAL A 301 23.19 15.81 -2.83
C VAL A 301 23.94 14.61 -2.24
N LYS A 302 23.81 14.40 -0.93
CA LYS A 302 24.53 13.35 -0.20
C LYS A 302 23.57 12.42 0.53
N PRO A 303 23.73 11.10 0.43
CA PRO A 303 23.06 10.16 1.33
C PRO A 303 23.45 10.39 2.79
N ILE A 304 22.51 10.20 3.70
CA ILE A 304 22.79 10.23 5.13
C ILE A 304 23.39 8.88 5.51
N HIS A 305 24.70 8.81 5.66
CA HIS A 305 25.44 7.54 5.81
C HIS A 305 25.09 6.71 7.06
N LYS A 306 24.41 7.33 8.04
CA LYS A 306 23.94 6.66 9.27
C LYS A 306 22.45 6.36 9.26
N LEU A 307 21.75 6.68 8.18
CA LEU A 307 20.38 6.25 7.95
C LEU A 307 20.36 5.19 6.85
N ASN A 308 19.48 4.25 7.09
CA ASN A 308 19.33 3.03 6.35
C ASN A 308 17.85 2.67 6.47
N GLY A 309 17.39 1.73 5.69
CA GLY A 309 16.30 0.89 6.16
C GLY A 309 16.65 -0.56 6.22
N HIS A 310 15.59 -1.34 6.14
CA HIS A 310 15.45 -2.51 6.97
C HIS A 310 14.51 -3.50 6.32
N SER A 311 14.76 -4.77 6.65
CA SER A 311 13.75 -5.79 6.53
C SER A 311 12.58 -5.46 7.47
N THR A 312 11.36 -5.77 7.04
CA THR A 312 10.18 -5.74 7.89
C THR A 312 9.85 -7.18 8.33
N GLY A 313 9.48 -7.33 9.60
CA GLY A 313 9.02 -8.60 10.14
C GLY A 313 7.55 -8.56 10.51
N HIS A 314 7.02 -9.71 10.91
CA HIS A 314 5.67 -9.79 11.45
C HIS A 314 5.65 -9.30 12.91
N LEU A 315 4.79 -8.32 13.17
CA LEU A 315 4.50 -7.84 14.52
C LEU A 315 3.67 -8.87 15.29
N SER A 316 4.30 -9.94 15.78
CA SER A 316 3.61 -10.93 16.65
C SER A 316 3.31 -10.39 18.06
N ARG A 317 3.91 -9.25 18.42
CA ARG A 317 3.73 -8.40 19.62
C ARG A 317 4.23 -6.99 19.29
N PRO A 318 3.79 -5.91 19.98
CA PRO A 318 4.09 -4.52 19.61
C PRO A 318 5.60 -4.20 19.73
N LEU A 319 6.36 -4.51 18.69
CA LEU A 319 7.76 -4.16 18.50
C LEU A 319 7.99 -3.81 17.02
N LEU A 320 8.05 -2.51 16.72
CA LEU A 320 8.22 -1.96 15.36
C LEU A 320 9.55 -2.37 14.68
N HIS A 321 10.45 -3.08 15.38
CA HIS A 321 11.68 -3.64 14.83
C HIS A 321 11.75 -5.15 15.01
N ALA A 322 11.51 -5.89 13.92
CA ALA A 322 12.07 -7.23 13.82
C ALA A 322 13.55 -7.08 13.38
N LEU A 323 14.45 -6.90 14.35
CA LEU A 323 15.90 -6.98 14.14
C LEU A 323 16.28 -8.43 13.81
N SER A 324 16.00 -8.86 12.59
CA SER A 324 16.77 -9.91 11.92
C SER A 324 17.92 -9.18 11.22
N ALA A 325 19.11 -9.24 11.82
CA ALA A 325 20.35 -8.59 11.40
C ALA A 325 20.53 -8.56 9.87
N SER A 326 20.27 -7.40 9.26
CA SER A 326 20.61 -7.11 7.87
C SER A 326 20.80 -5.60 7.68
N THR A 327 21.46 -4.95 8.64
CA THR A 327 22.01 -3.60 8.46
C THR A 327 23.49 -3.75 8.11
N ALA A 328 23.90 -3.35 6.90
CA ALA A 328 25.31 -3.30 6.55
C ALA A 328 25.98 -2.12 7.28
N PRO A 329 27.03 -2.33 8.10
CA PRO A 329 27.81 -1.23 8.64
C PRO A 329 28.62 -0.59 7.51
N GLY A 330 28.47 0.72 7.32
CA GLY A 330 29.31 1.51 6.41
C GLY A 330 28.83 1.64 4.96
N LEU A 331 27.68 1.06 4.61
CA LEU A 331 27.00 1.26 3.32
C LEU A 331 25.49 1.26 3.58
N THR A 332 24.79 2.20 2.93
CA THR A 332 23.36 2.47 3.06
C THR A 332 22.52 1.19 2.92
N GLY A 333 21.76 0.88 3.97
CA GLY A 333 20.74 -0.17 4.00
C GLY A 333 19.38 0.44 3.71
N THR A 334 18.34 -0.35 3.51
CA THR A 334 17.25 -0.05 2.57
C THR A 334 15.93 0.44 3.22
N VAL A 335 15.68 1.75 3.36
CA VAL A 335 14.29 2.27 3.43
C VAL A 335 14.12 2.76 2.02
N ILE A 336 13.30 2.06 1.24
CA ILE A 336 12.92 2.58 -0.05
C ILE A 336 11.58 3.27 0.13
N HIS A 337 11.63 4.50 0.62
CA HIS A 337 10.72 5.60 0.30
C HIS A 337 11.27 6.90 0.96
N GLU A 338 11.34 7.94 0.14
CA GLU A 338 11.77 9.34 0.32
C GLU A 338 12.16 9.83 1.74
N LEU A 339 13.39 9.53 2.20
CA LEU A 339 14.02 10.18 3.36
C LEU A 339 15.09 11.19 2.92
N LEU A 340 14.79 12.47 3.09
CA LEU A 340 15.63 13.61 2.75
C LEU A 340 16.46 14.11 3.93
N ALA A 341 17.77 14.25 3.75
CA ALA A 341 18.51 15.36 4.35
C ALA A 341 19.75 15.72 3.52
N VAL A 342 19.87 17.01 3.22
CA VAL A 342 21.15 17.61 2.83
C VAL A 342 21.95 17.79 4.11
N SER A 343 23.04 17.03 4.26
CA SER A 343 24.01 17.32 5.32
C SER A 343 24.73 18.62 4.96
N SER A 344 24.58 19.66 5.77
CA SER A 344 25.50 20.79 5.77
C SER A 344 26.90 20.26 6.09
N ALA A 345 27.87 20.53 5.22
CA ALA A 345 29.29 20.37 5.54
C ALA A 345 29.74 21.44 6.53
#